data_AF-A0A2E4WAT7-F1
#
_entry.id   AF-A0A2E4WAT7-F1
#
_cell.length_a   1.000
_cell.length_b   1.000
_cell.length_c   1.000
_cell.angle_alpha   90.00
_cell.angle_beta   90.00
_cell.angle_gamma   90.00
#
_symmetry.space_group_name_H-M   'P 1'
#
loop_
_entity.id
_entity.type
_entity.pdbx_description
1 polymer ?
#
loop_
_entity_poly.entity_id
_entity_poly.type
_entity_poly.pdbx_seq_one_letter_code
_entity_poly.pdbx_strand_id
1 'polypeptide(L)'
;MGEVAKKSDLKSNLKQMQKVPSRASLGKLAELLERQDIDINEIGDVRKVSVYQSLTKDADGEAQVHDLVGIQISPSWETGPEWPVVQPGPSITLPKNTATKKKSTKFKKCVVLPDMQIGYFRNRDGELEPTHDEGAIDIAISICKDVNPDKVALIGDNLDLPELGKYRLSPAFQQTTQRSIDRATEICAAIRVAAPKAEIKWLAGNHEERLTNFMMDNAMAAFGIRQGNKPSSWPVLSVPNLCRLDDFDIEYLSGYPASTIWINEHIKVIHGDLVRSGGSTAMAYLKREKISVLYGHIHRREWAEMTREDFDGPKTVTAASPGCLARIDGAVPSTKGGTDLDGRPLTRYENWQQGLAVVDYEEGDGKFNLEMITIRDGWALYRDKEYKV
;
A
#
# COMPACT_ATOMS: atom_id res chain seq x y z
N MET A 1 44.76 13.99 6.07
CA MET A 1 45.87 14.06 7.04
C MET A 1 45.36 13.50 8.35
N GLY A 2 45.78 12.29 8.71
CA GLY A 2 45.34 11.56 9.90
C GLY A 2 46.26 10.37 10.11
N GLU A 3 46.65 10.15 11.36
CA GLU A 3 47.87 9.49 11.84
C GLU A 3 48.03 8.00 11.50
N VAL A 4 49.27 7.64 11.18
CA VAL A 4 49.74 6.26 11.04
C VAL A 4 50.06 5.69 12.43
N ALA A 5 49.44 4.55 12.77
CA ALA A 5 49.67 3.82 14.01
C ALA A 5 51.15 3.41 14.17
N LYS A 6 51.73 3.76 15.31
CA LYS A 6 53.12 3.44 15.70
C LYS A 6 53.30 1.92 15.83
N LYS A 7 54.19 1.34 15.00
CA LYS A 7 54.81 0.04 15.26
C LYS A 7 55.53 0.09 16.61
N SER A 8 55.21 -0.83 17.50
CA SER A 8 55.89 -1.03 18.78
C SER A 8 57.35 -1.44 18.52
N ASP A 9 58.27 -0.57 18.92
CA ASP A 9 59.71 -0.74 18.77
C ASP A 9 60.21 -1.80 19.78
N LEU A 10 60.91 -2.82 19.29
CA LEU A 10 61.53 -3.92 20.05
C LEU A 10 62.40 -3.41 21.22
N LYS A 11 62.89 -2.16 21.13
CA LYS A 11 63.60 -1.45 22.20
C LYS A 11 62.78 -1.22 23.47
N SER A 12 61.46 -1.14 23.37
CA SER A 12 60.58 -0.85 24.51
C SER A 12 60.38 -2.07 25.42
N ASN A 13 60.34 -3.28 24.86
CA ASN A 13 60.16 -4.52 25.61
C ASN A 13 61.42 -4.96 26.39
N LEU A 14 62.61 -4.53 25.94
CA LEU A 14 63.87 -4.77 26.65
C LEU A 14 64.02 -3.98 27.96
N LYS A 15 63.18 -2.96 28.22
CA LYS A 15 63.26 -2.14 29.45
C LYS A 15 62.62 -2.77 30.68
N GLN A 16 61.89 -3.88 30.56
CA GLN A 16 61.18 -4.51 31.69
C GLN A 16 61.88 -5.74 32.30
N MET A 17 63.09 -6.10 31.86
CA MET A 17 63.88 -7.14 32.53
C MET A 17 64.78 -6.54 33.62
N GLN A 18 64.43 -6.76 34.89
CA GLN A 18 65.34 -6.54 36.02
C GLN A 18 66.57 -7.47 35.86
N LYS A 19 67.74 -6.84 35.73
CA LYS A 19 69.06 -7.39 35.34
C LYS A 19 69.23 -7.59 33.82
N VAL A 20 69.80 -6.57 33.18
CA VAL A 20 70.41 -6.66 31.84
C VAL A 20 71.48 -7.77 31.88
N PRO A 21 71.37 -8.85 31.08
CA PRO A 21 72.44 -9.83 30.95
C PRO A 21 73.66 -9.11 30.38
N SER A 22 74.86 -9.41 30.88
CA SER A 22 76.07 -8.78 30.33
C SER A 22 76.15 -9.04 28.82
N ARG A 23 76.72 -8.11 28.02
CA ARG A 23 76.86 -8.28 26.57
C ARG A 23 77.51 -9.61 26.16
N ALA A 24 78.37 -10.16 27.02
CA ALA A 24 78.99 -11.47 26.85
C ALA A 24 77.99 -12.64 26.95
N SER A 25 76.98 -12.53 27.81
CA SER A 25 75.91 -13.52 27.99
C SER A 25 74.96 -13.59 26.78
N LEU A 26 74.71 -12.45 26.14
CA LEU A 26 73.89 -12.36 24.92
C LEU A 26 74.62 -12.90 23.68
N GLY A 27 75.94 -12.67 23.58
CA GLY A 27 76.77 -13.24 22.51
C GLY A 27 76.81 -14.77 22.55
N LYS A 28 77.03 -15.36 23.75
CA LYS A 28 76.99 -16.81 23.95
C LYS A 28 75.61 -17.43 23.66
N LEU A 29 74.53 -16.69 23.91
CA LEU A 29 73.17 -17.13 23.61
C LEU A 29 72.92 -17.22 22.10
N ALA A 30 73.38 -16.22 21.34
CA ALA A 30 73.27 -16.21 19.88
C ALA A 30 74.08 -17.35 19.23
N GLU A 31 75.32 -17.57 19.67
CA GLU A 31 76.15 -18.70 19.19
C GLU A 31 75.52 -20.07 19.50
N LEU A 32 74.87 -20.22 20.65
CA LEU A 32 74.18 -21.46 21.03
C LEU A 32 72.95 -21.74 20.16
N LEU A 33 72.17 -20.70 19.84
CA LEU A 33 70.99 -20.81 18.98
C LEU A 33 71.40 -21.14 17.54
N GLU A 34 72.45 -20.49 17.03
CA GLU A 34 72.99 -20.75 15.68
C GLU A 34 73.59 -22.17 15.57
N ARG A 35 74.28 -22.65 16.61
CA ARG A 35 74.82 -24.01 16.65
C ARG A 35 73.76 -25.11 16.69
N GLN A 36 72.56 -24.82 17.19
CA GLN A 36 71.45 -25.77 17.28
C GLN A 36 70.41 -25.57 16.16
N ASP A 37 70.70 -24.72 15.17
CA ASP A 37 69.85 -24.45 13.99
C ASP A 37 68.45 -23.91 14.35
N ILE A 38 68.38 -23.02 15.36
CA ILE A 38 67.13 -22.38 15.80
C ILE A 38 67.09 -20.93 15.28
N ASP A 39 66.17 -20.63 14.37
CA ASP A 39 65.96 -19.27 13.86
C ASP A 39 65.36 -18.37 14.95
N ILE A 40 66.00 -17.22 15.19
CA ILE A 40 65.59 -16.24 16.18
C ILE A 40 64.20 -15.66 15.90
N ASN A 41 63.76 -15.65 14.64
CA ASN A 41 62.46 -15.14 14.21
C ASN A 41 61.31 -16.11 14.54
N GLU A 42 61.63 -17.37 14.83
CA GLU A 42 60.66 -18.41 15.18
C GLU A 42 60.38 -18.47 16.69
N ILE A 43 61.25 -17.86 17.49
CA ILE A 43 61.10 -17.76 18.95
C ILE A 43 59.99 -16.76 19.27
N GLY A 44 58.87 -17.25 19.80
CA GLY A 44 57.77 -16.41 20.26
C GLY A 44 58.08 -15.74 21.58
N ASP A 45 58.52 -16.52 22.57
CA ASP A 45 58.87 -16.02 23.89
C ASP A 45 59.96 -16.86 24.58
N VAL A 46 60.85 -16.22 25.34
CA VAL A 46 61.93 -16.91 26.09
C VAL A 46 61.49 -17.06 27.55
N ARG A 47 61.02 -18.26 27.91
CA ARG A 47 60.45 -18.48 29.24
C ARG A 47 61.51 -18.58 30.35
N LYS A 48 62.67 -19.19 30.09
CA LYS A 48 63.73 -19.36 31.11
C LYS A 48 65.11 -19.62 30.49
N VAL A 49 66.14 -18.97 31.04
CA VAL A 49 67.56 -19.24 30.74
C VAL A 49 68.27 -19.64 32.03
N SER A 50 68.92 -20.80 32.04
CA SER A 50 69.65 -21.32 33.20
C SER A 50 71.11 -21.55 32.82
N VAL A 51 72.05 -21.10 33.65
CA VAL A 51 73.49 -21.28 33.44
C VAL A 51 74.06 -22.09 34.59
N TYR A 52 74.76 -23.17 34.28
CA TYR A 52 75.42 -24.08 35.22
C TYR A 52 76.93 -24.09 34.94
N GLN A 53 77.76 -24.40 35.93
CA GLN A 53 79.19 -24.61 35.74
C GLN A 53 79.56 -26.03 36.14
N SER A 54 80.18 -26.77 35.23
CA SER A 54 80.66 -28.13 35.44
C SER A 54 82.18 -28.12 35.57
N LEU A 55 82.73 -28.72 36.62
CA LEU A 55 84.17 -28.86 36.81
C LEU A 55 84.62 -30.27 36.42
N THR A 56 85.55 -30.37 35.49
CA THR A 56 86.23 -31.63 35.14
C THR A 56 87.73 -31.47 35.36
N LYS A 57 88.36 -32.47 35.98
CA LYS A 57 89.82 -32.50 36.18
C LYS A 57 90.49 -33.21 35.02
N ASP A 58 91.56 -32.63 34.51
CA ASP A 58 92.41 -33.28 33.50
C ASP A 58 93.42 -34.25 34.15
N ALA A 59 94.19 -34.95 33.31
CA ALA A 59 95.05 -36.06 33.74
C ALA A 59 96.21 -35.66 34.67
N ASP A 60 96.54 -34.36 34.76
CA ASP A 60 97.56 -33.81 35.65
C ASP A 60 96.96 -33.15 36.91
N GLY A 61 95.64 -33.23 37.09
CA GLY A 61 94.94 -32.86 38.32
C GLY A 61 94.50 -31.39 38.43
N GLU A 62 94.67 -30.59 37.38
CA GLU A 62 94.17 -29.22 37.27
C GLU A 62 92.66 -29.22 36.92
N ALA A 63 91.90 -28.29 37.50
CA ALA A 63 90.45 -28.25 37.36
C ALA A 63 90.02 -27.31 36.22
N GLN A 64 89.36 -27.84 35.19
CA GLN A 64 88.76 -27.05 34.12
C GLN A 64 87.27 -26.81 34.38
N VAL A 65 86.86 -25.54 34.31
CA VAL A 65 85.47 -25.10 34.48
C VAL A 65 84.81 -24.96 33.11
N HIS A 66 83.71 -25.67 32.88
CA HIS A 66 82.87 -25.58 31.69
C HIS A 66 81.55 -24.89 32.02
N ASP A 67 81.22 -23.81 31.32
CA ASP A 67 79.90 -23.18 31.40
C ASP A 67 78.87 -23.97 30.56
N LEU A 68 77.79 -24.44 31.17
CA LEU A 68 76.65 -25.09 30.53
C LEU A 68 75.45 -24.13 30.56
N VAL A 69 74.75 -23.96 29.44
CA VAL A 69 73.56 -23.10 29.36
C VAL A 69 72.37 -23.94 28.88
N GLY A 70 71.28 -23.92 29.65
CA GLY A 70 69.99 -24.50 29.28
C GLY A 70 68.98 -23.41 28.97
N ILE A 71 68.40 -23.42 27.78
CA ILE A 71 67.43 -22.43 27.31
C ILE A 71 66.11 -23.15 27.03
N GLN A 72 65.00 -22.63 27.57
CA GLN A 72 63.66 -23.10 27.24
C GLN A 72 62.91 -21.99 26.51
N ILE A 73 62.61 -22.24 25.24
CA ILE A 73 61.88 -21.32 24.33
C ILE A 73 60.48 -21.86 24.02
N SER A 74 59.53 -20.94 23.85
CA SER A 74 58.20 -21.23 23.31
C SER A 74 58.13 -20.72 21.86
N PRO A 75 57.73 -21.55 20.89
CA PRO A 75 57.60 -21.10 19.50
C PRO A 75 56.46 -20.10 19.31
N SER A 76 56.62 -19.17 18.38
CA SER A 76 55.63 -18.11 18.09
C SER A 76 54.28 -18.63 17.61
N TRP A 77 54.24 -19.82 17.01
CA TRP A 77 53.00 -20.47 16.52
C TRP A 77 52.22 -21.24 17.59
N GLU A 78 52.71 -21.33 18.84
CA GLU A 78 52.05 -22.07 19.94
C GLU A 78 50.64 -21.51 20.26
N THR A 79 50.37 -20.24 19.91
CA THR A 79 49.10 -19.55 20.22
C THR A 79 48.10 -19.47 19.06
N GLY A 80 48.44 -20.03 17.88
CA GLY A 80 47.59 -20.00 16.69
C GLY A 80 47.62 -18.68 15.91
N PRO A 81 47.02 -18.62 14.70
CA PRO A 81 47.06 -17.43 13.86
C PRO A 81 46.24 -16.27 14.45
N GLU A 82 46.82 -15.08 14.50
CA GLU A 82 46.13 -13.84 14.87
C GLU A 82 45.14 -13.43 13.77
N TRP A 83 43.84 -13.57 14.04
CA TRP A 83 42.80 -13.07 13.13
C TRP A 83 42.60 -11.57 13.37
N PRO A 84 42.51 -10.74 12.30
CA PRO A 84 42.22 -9.32 12.47
C PRO A 84 40.86 -9.14 13.12
N VAL A 85 40.83 -8.39 14.22
CA VAL A 85 39.62 -8.14 15.01
C VAL A 85 38.58 -7.47 14.12
N VAL A 86 37.36 -8.03 14.09
CA VAL A 86 36.23 -7.51 13.30
C VAL A 86 36.04 -6.03 13.64
N GLN A 87 36.25 -5.16 12.65
CA GLN A 87 36.06 -3.72 12.81
C GLN A 87 34.60 -3.36 12.57
N PRO A 88 33.94 -2.61 13.47
CA PRO A 88 32.61 -2.10 13.19
C PRO A 88 32.63 -1.12 12.02
N GLY A 89 31.49 -0.98 11.34
CA GLY A 89 31.31 0.07 10.34
C GLY A 89 31.49 1.48 10.92
N PRO A 90 31.69 2.50 10.07
CA PRO A 90 31.97 3.86 10.53
C PRO A 90 30.78 4.43 11.31
N SER A 91 31.10 5.16 12.39
CA SER A 91 30.09 5.94 13.12
C SER A 91 29.66 7.14 12.27
N ILE A 92 28.37 7.20 11.91
CA ILE A 92 27.79 8.28 11.12
C ILE A 92 26.95 9.16 12.06
N THR A 93 27.34 10.43 12.21
CA THR A 93 26.54 11.43 12.93
C THR A 93 25.53 12.05 11.98
N LEU A 94 24.24 11.87 12.25
CA LEU A 94 23.18 12.47 11.45
C LEU A 94 22.94 13.93 11.88
N PRO A 95 22.74 14.87 10.94
CA PRO A 95 22.37 16.24 11.27
C PRO A 95 20.99 16.29 11.95
N LYS A 96 20.78 17.29 12.82
CA LYS A 96 19.47 17.56 13.43
C LYS A 96 18.45 17.91 12.36
N ASN A 97 17.42 17.08 12.22
CA ASN A 97 16.34 17.31 11.27
C ASN A 97 15.36 18.35 11.84
N THR A 98 15.25 19.52 11.21
CA THR A 98 14.21 20.51 11.52
C THR A 98 13.12 20.38 10.49
N ALA A 99 11.97 19.82 10.89
CA ALA A 99 10.82 19.66 10.01
C ALA A 99 10.34 21.01 9.49
N THR A 100 10.48 21.24 8.19
CA THR A 100 9.91 22.41 7.51
C THR A 100 8.43 22.16 7.23
N LYS A 101 7.58 23.20 7.34
CA LYS A 101 6.15 23.09 7.00
C LYS A 101 6.01 22.67 5.54
N LYS A 102 5.17 21.67 5.28
CA LYS A 102 4.85 21.19 3.92
C LYS A 102 4.22 22.32 3.10
N LYS A 103 4.77 22.59 1.92
CA LYS A 103 4.12 23.46 0.91
C LYS A 103 2.88 22.75 0.35
N SER A 104 1.82 23.49 0.03
CA SER A 104 0.66 22.92 -0.68
C SER A 104 1.08 22.47 -2.08
N THR A 105 0.61 21.29 -2.48
CA THR A 105 0.87 20.76 -3.83
C THR A 105 -0.08 21.42 -4.85
N LYS A 106 0.28 21.39 -6.13
CA LYS A 106 -0.54 21.93 -7.24
C LYS A 106 -1.49 20.88 -7.86
N PHE A 107 -1.62 19.71 -7.25
CA PHE A 107 -2.47 18.64 -7.78
C PHE A 107 -3.95 19.03 -7.73
N LYS A 108 -4.66 18.72 -8.81
CA LYS A 108 -6.12 18.69 -8.83
C LYS A 108 -6.63 17.47 -8.08
N LYS A 109 -7.90 17.46 -7.72
CA LYS A 109 -8.50 16.39 -6.93
C LYS A 109 -9.73 15.81 -7.61
N CYS A 110 -9.81 14.48 -7.65
CA CYS A 110 -11.00 13.74 -8.05
C CYS A 110 -11.51 12.93 -6.85
N VAL A 111 -12.77 13.10 -6.47
CA VAL A 111 -13.45 12.25 -5.49
C VAL A 111 -14.24 11.19 -6.25
N VAL A 112 -14.07 9.92 -5.86
CA VAL A 112 -14.68 8.79 -6.55
C VAL A 112 -15.63 8.08 -5.59
N LEU A 113 -16.92 8.11 -5.91
CA LEU A 113 -18.01 7.57 -5.08
C LEU A 113 -18.55 6.27 -5.71
N PRO A 114 -18.39 5.11 -5.04
CA PRO A 114 -18.85 3.84 -5.57
C PRO A 114 -20.30 3.51 -5.21
N ASP A 115 -20.92 2.72 -6.09
CA ASP A 115 -22.00 1.76 -5.84
C ASP A 115 -22.87 2.09 -4.62
N MET A 116 -23.69 3.14 -4.72
CA MET A 116 -24.57 3.57 -3.63
C MET A 116 -25.76 2.62 -3.44
N GLN A 117 -26.22 1.96 -4.51
CA GLN A 117 -27.38 1.08 -4.51
C GLN A 117 -28.62 1.73 -3.87
N ILE A 118 -28.92 2.97 -4.27
CA ILE A 118 -30.03 3.76 -3.77
C ILE A 118 -31.33 3.06 -4.14
N GLY A 119 -31.99 2.54 -3.12
CA GLY A 119 -33.11 1.62 -3.25
C GLY A 119 -33.85 1.49 -1.93
N TYR A 120 -35.03 0.87 -1.98
CA TYR A 120 -35.87 0.68 -0.79
C TYR A 120 -36.57 -0.68 -0.81
N PHE A 121 -36.95 -1.14 0.38
CA PHE A 121 -37.87 -2.27 0.60
C PHE A 121 -38.89 -1.94 1.70
N ARG A 122 -40.00 -2.66 1.74
CA ARG A 122 -41.02 -2.54 2.79
C ARG A 122 -40.71 -3.47 3.95
N ASN A 123 -40.63 -2.92 5.15
CA ASN A 123 -40.46 -3.71 6.37
C ASN A 123 -41.76 -4.38 6.83
N ARG A 124 -41.77 -4.93 8.04
CA ARG A 124 -42.94 -5.66 8.59
C ARG A 124 -44.15 -4.75 8.79
N ASP A 125 -43.90 -3.49 9.14
CA ASP A 125 -44.93 -2.49 9.43
C ASP A 125 -45.40 -1.76 8.16
N GLY A 126 -44.82 -2.11 7.00
CA GLY A 126 -45.13 -1.53 5.70
C GLY A 126 -44.37 -0.24 5.39
N GLU A 127 -43.45 0.15 6.26
CA GLU A 127 -42.59 1.33 6.10
C GLU A 127 -41.45 1.04 5.13
N LEU A 128 -40.96 2.08 4.44
CA LEU A 128 -39.84 1.96 3.51
C LEU A 128 -38.51 2.09 4.24
N GLU A 129 -37.66 1.09 4.09
CA GLU A 129 -36.28 1.09 4.58
C GLU A 129 -35.29 1.16 3.41
N PRO A 130 -34.23 1.97 3.53
CA PRO A 130 -33.23 2.13 2.48
C PRO A 130 -32.33 0.89 2.37
N THR A 131 -31.93 0.57 1.14
CA THR A 131 -30.89 -0.42 0.83
C THR A 131 -29.49 0.22 0.77
N HIS A 132 -29.42 1.53 0.51
CA HIS A 132 -28.20 2.31 0.65
C HIS A 132 -27.92 2.68 2.10
N ASP A 133 -26.67 2.95 2.44
CA ASP A 133 -26.28 3.37 3.78
C ASP A 133 -26.20 4.90 3.84
N GLU A 134 -27.21 5.52 4.45
CA GLU A 134 -27.29 6.98 4.59
C GLU A 134 -26.08 7.56 5.32
N GLY A 135 -25.57 6.88 6.35
CA GLY A 135 -24.42 7.33 7.11
C GLY A 135 -23.12 7.27 6.31
N ALA A 136 -22.93 6.20 5.53
CA ALA A 136 -21.78 6.09 4.63
C ALA A 136 -21.81 7.17 3.54
N ILE A 137 -23.00 7.47 2.98
CA ILE A 137 -23.19 8.53 1.98
C ILE A 137 -22.92 9.91 2.59
N ASP A 138 -23.43 10.20 3.79
CA ASP A 138 -23.21 11.49 4.47
C ASP A 138 -21.72 11.73 4.78
N ILE A 139 -21.00 10.69 5.21
CA ILE A 139 -19.55 10.75 5.39
C ILE A 139 -18.86 11.02 4.06
N ALA A 140 -19.22 10.31 2.99
CA ALA A 140 -18.62 10.47 1.67
C ALA A 140 -18.85 11.90 1.11
N ILE A 141 -20.06 12.44 1.26
CA ILE A 141 -20.40 13.82 0.88
C ILE A 141 -19.63 14.83 1.74
N SER A 142 -19.48 14.59 3.04
CA SER A 142 -18.71 15.44 3.95
C SER A 142 -17.22 15.48 3.57
N ILE A 143 -16.64 14.31 3.25
CA ILE A 143 -15.27 14.22 2.73
C ILE A 143 -15.18 14.96 1.39
N CYS A 144 -16.15 14.77 0.48
CA CYS A 144 -16.19 15.46 -0.80
C CYS A 144 -16.16 16.99 -0.63
N LYS A 145 -16.96 17.51 0.32
CA LYS A 145 -17.00 18.93 0.66
C LYS A 145 -15.66 19.46 1.18
N ASP A 146 -15.02 18.73 2.09
CA ASP A 146 -13.73 19.14 2.67
C ASP A 146 -12.59 19.02 1.66
N VAL A 147 -12.66 18.03 0.77
CA VAL A 147 -11.71 17.85 -0.34
C VAL A 147 -11.84 19.00 -1.34
N ASN A 148 -13.05 19.52 -1.56
CA ASN A 148 -13.39 20.53 -2.56
C ASN A 148 -12.77 20.19 -3.94
N PRO A 149 -13.22 19.09 -4.57
CA PRO A 149 -12.55 18.53 -5.74
C PRO A 149 -12.79 19.33 -7.02
N ASP A 150 -11.94 19.07 -8.01
CA ASP A 150 -12.12 19.50 -9.40
C ASP A 150 -13.04 18.54 -10.17
N LYS A 151 -13.04 17.24 -9.80
CA LYS A 151 -13.86 16.19 -10.41
C LYS A 151 -14.57 15.34 -9.35
N VAL A 152 -15.80 14.92 -9.64
CA VAL A 152 -16.50 13.87 -8.88
C VAL A 152 -16.93 12.78 -9.85
N ALA A 153 -16.53 11.55 -9.59
CA ALA A 153 -16.89 10.38 -10.40
C ALA A 153 -17.80 9.45 -9.59
N LEU A 154 -19.05 9.30 -10.04
CA LEU A 154 -19.96 8.28 -9.54
C LEU A 154 -19.80 7.02 -10.41
N ILE A 155 -19.35 5.92 -9.82
CA ILE A 155 -18.84 4.75 -10.57
C ILE A 155 -19.95 3.87 -11.18
N GLY A 156 -21.22 4.23 -11.01
CA GLY A 156 -22.37 3.44 -11.45
C GLY A 156 -22.87 2.49 -10.37
N ASP A 157 -24.02 1.86 -10.63
CA ASP A 157 -24.84 1.20 -9.61
C ASP A 157 -25.13 2.14 -8.42
N ASN A 158 -25.33 3.42 -8.72
CA ASN A 158 -25.75 4.41 -7.74
C ASN A 158 -27.25 4.28 -7.47
N LEU A 159 -28.07 4.02 -8.49
CA LEU A 159 -29.51 3.84 -8.39
C LEU A 159 -29.88 2.37 -8.60
N ASP A 160 -30.52 1.74 -7.61
CA ASP A 160 -31.03 0.38 -7.72
C ASP A 160 -32.49 0.37 -8.22
N LEU A 161 -32.71 -0.34 -9.32
CA LEU A 161 -34.02 -0.50 -9.98
C LEU A 161 -34.39 -1.99 -10.06
N PRO A 162 -34.59 -2.67 -8.93
CA PRO A 162 -34.80 -4.12 -8.92
C PRO A 162 -36.11 -4.53 -9.59
N GLU A 163 -37.15 -3.69 -9.53
CA GLU A 163 -38.43 -3.90 -10.22
C GLU A 163 -38.32 -3.99 -11.74
N LEU A 164 -37.28 -3.37 -12.31
CA LEU A 164 -37.03 -3.30 -13.74
C LEU A 164 -35.95 -4.31 -14.17
N GLY A 165 -35.52 -5.20 -13.25
CA GLY A 165 -34.52 -6.22 -13.50
C GLY A 165 -35.11 -7.55 -14.01
N LYS A 166 -34.23 -8.39 -14.54
CA LYS A 166 -34.57 -9.77 -14.98
C LYS A 166 -34.66 -10.80 -13.84
N TYR A 167 -34.23 -10.42 -12.64
CA TYR A 167 -34.14 -11.33 -11.50
C TYR A 167 -35.48 -11.44 -10.79
N ARG A 168 -35.72 -12.57 -10.10
CA ARG A 168 -36.92 -12.74 -9.28
C ARG A 168 -36.95 -11.65 -8.21
N LEU A 169 -37.99 -10.83 -8.25
CA LEU A 169 -38.22 -9.78 -7.27
C LEU A 169 -39.10 -10.29 -6.14
N SER A 170 -38.69 -9.99 -4.91
CA SER A 170 -39.56 -10.19 -3.74
C SER A 170 -40.66 -9.10 -3.66
N PRO A 171 -41.86 -9.43 -3.16
CA PRO A 171 -42.92 -8.44 -2.92
C PRO A 171 -42.47 -7.24 -2.06
N ALA A 172 -41.51 -7.43 -1.15
CA ALA A 172 -41.01 -6.36 -0.29
C ALA A 172 -40.35 -5.20 -1.09
N PHE A 173 -39.81 -5.49 -2.28
CA PHE A 173 -39.14 -4.50 -3.13
C PHE A 173 -40.05 -3.91 -4.21
N GLN A 174 -41.35 -4.23 -4.19
CA GLN A 174 -42.31 -3.69 -5.15
C GLN A 174 -42.79 -2.29 -4.75
N GLN A 175 -43.08 -1.48 -5.77
CA GLN A 175 -43.54 -0.11 -5.67
C GLN A 175 -42.58 0.76 -4.85
N THR A 176 -41.29 0.62 -5.10
CA THR A 176 -40.22 1.39 -4.43
C THR A 176 -39.44 2.27 -5.39
N THR A 177 -39.51 2.01 -6.70
CA THR A 177 -38.80 2.74 -7.77
C THR A 177 -38.92 4.26 -7.66
N GLN A 178 -40.12 4.80 -7.43
CA GLN A 178 -40.31 6.26 -7.32
C GLN A 178 -39.53 6.84 -6.14
N ARG A 179 -39.56 6.18 -4.98
CA ARG A 179 -38.85 6.64 -3.79
C ARG A 179 -37.33 6.59 -4.00
N SER A 180 -36.83 5.58 -4.71
CA SER A 180 -35.41 5.48 -5.08
C SER A 180 -34.97 6.64 -5.99
N ILE A 181 -35.79 6.98 -6.99
CA ILE A 181 -35.54 8.13 -7.88
C ILE A 181 -35.52 9.44 -7.10
N ASP A 182 -36.49 9.64 -6.20
CA ASP A 182 -36.58 10.85 -5.38
C ASP A 182 -35.32 10.99 -4.51
N ARG A 183 -34.89 9.91 -3.84
CA ARG A 183 -33.68 9.94 -2.99
C ARG A 183 -32.40 10.14 -3.81
N ALA A 184 -32.28 9.51 -4.97
CA ALA A 184 -31.13 9.72 -5.85
C ALA A 184 -31.03 11.17 -6.34
N THR A 185 -32.17 11.80 -6.62
CA THR A 185 -32.26 13.24 -6.95
C THR A 185 -31.75 14.10 -5.79
N GLU A 186 -32.18 13.83 -4.56
CA GLU A 186 -31.71 14.53 -3.35
C GLU A 186 -30.20 14.39 -3.14
N ILE A 187 -29.66 13.19 -3.33
CA ILE A 187 -28.22 12.91 -3.20
C ILE A 187 -27.43 13.65 -4.29
N CYS A 188 -27.93 13.70 -5.52
CA CYS A 188 -27.32 14.49 -6.60
C CYS A 188 -27.22 15.97 -6.24
N ALA A 189 -28.30 16.53 -5.68
CA ALA A 189 -28.30 17.91 -5.18
C ALA A 189 -27.26 18.11 -4.07
N ALA A 190 -27.19 17.19 -3.11
CA ALA A 190 -26.22 17.24 -2.01
C ALA A 190 -24.76 17.16 -2.49
N ILE A 191 -24.47 16.30 -3.47
CA ILE A 191 -23.13 16.19 -4.08
C ILE A 191 -22.77 17.50 -4.79
N ARG A 192 -23.69 18.10 -5.57
CA ARG A 192 -23.45 19.40 -6.20
C ARG A 192 -23.20 20.52 -5.18
N VAL A 193 -23.94 20.52 -4.06
CA VAL A 193 -23.69 21.48 -2.96
C VAL A 193 -22.32 21.25 -2.31
N ALA A 194 -21.89 20.00 -2.14
CA ALA A 194 -20.58 19.67 -1.60
C ALA A 194 -19.42 20.03 -2.54
N ALA A 195 -19.63 19.89 -3.86
CA ALA A 195 -18.62 20.14 -4.89
C ALA A 195 -19.14 21.14 -5.96
N PRO A 196 -19.35 22.42 -5.58
CA PRO A 196 -20.07 23.38 -6.42
C PRO A 196 -19.38 23.70 -7.75
N LYS A 197 -18.06 23.55 -7.81
CA LYS A 197 -17.24 23.85 -9.01
C LYS A 197 -16.72 22.61 -9.73
N ALA A 198 -17.02 21.42 -9.21
CA ALA A 198 -16.49 20.19 -9.79
C ALA A 198 -17.22 19.83 -11.08
N GLU A 199 -16.51 19.19 -11.99
CA GLU A 199 -17.10 18.38 -13.05
C GLU A 199 -17.63 17.08 -12.41
N ILE A 200 -18.95 16.87 -12.45
CA ILE A 200 -19.58 15.69 -11.84
C ILE A 200 -20.05 14.76 -12.94
N LYS A 201 -19.56 13.52 -12.92
CA LYS A 201 -19.88 12.49 -13.91
C LYS A 201 -20.48 11.27 -13.25
N TRP A 202 -21.64 10.83 -13.75
CA TRP A 202 -22.30 9.58 -13.36
C TRP A 202 -22.13 8.55 -14.47
N LEU A 203 -21.36 7.49 -14.22
CA LEU A 203 -21.28 6.31 -15.11
C LEU A 203 -22.49 5.40 -14.93
N ALA A 204 -23.14 5.00 -16.02
CA ALA A 204 -24.13 3.92 -15.93
C ALA A 204 -23.48 2.61 -15.46
N GLY A 205 -24.08 1.95 -14.48
CA GLY A 205 -23.80 0.58 -14.10
C GLY A 205 -24.88 -0.38 -14.61
N ASN A 206 -24.77 -1.65 -14.24
CA ASN A 206 -25.76 -2.64 -14.66
C ASN A 206 -27.12 -2.48 -13.96
N HIS A 207 -27.21 -1.73 -12.86
CA HIS A 207 -28.48 -1.42 -12.19
C HIS A 207 -29.25 -0.30 -12.90
N GLU A 208 -28.57 0.76 -13.37
CA GLU A 208 -29.22 1.80 -14.16
C GLU A 208 -29.72 1.28 -15.52
N GLU A 209 -28.97 0.39 -16.17
CA GLU A 209 -29.36 -0.19 -17.47
C GLU A 209 -30.63 -1.06 -17.38
N ARG A 210 -31.06 -1.46 -16.18
CA ARG A 210 -32.32 -2.20 -16.00
C ARG A 210 -33.51 -1.42 -16.55
N LEU A 211 -33.55 -0.09 -16.37
CA LEU A 211 -34.61 0.75 -16.93
C LEU A 211 -34.64 0.66 -18.46
N THR A 212 -33.49 0.87 -19.11
CA THR A 212 -33.36 0.80 -20.57
C THR A 212 -33.80 -0.57 -21.09
N ASN A 213 -33.30 -1.65 -20.49
CA ASN A 213 -33.62 -3.02 -20.88
C ASN A 213 -35.11 -3.33 -20.68
N PHE A 214 -35.67 -2.95 -19.54
CA PHE A 214 -37.10 -3.13 -19.27
C PHE A 214 -37.98 -2.44 -20.32
N MET A 215 -37.61 -1.23 -20.72
CA MET A 215 -38.33 -0.51 -21.78
C MET A 215 -38.26 -1.22 -23.12
N MET A 216 -37.10 -1.76 -23.50
CA MET A 216 -36.96 -2.53 -24.74
C MET A 216 -37.79 -3.81 -24.72
N ASP A 217 -37.79 -4.51 -23.59
CA ASP A 217 -38.40 -5.84 -23.47
C ASP A 217 -39.93 -5.78 -23.26
N ASN A 218 -40.43 -4.80 -22.50
CA ASN A 218 -41.81 -4.78 -22.00
C ASN A 218 -42.62 -3.55 -22.44
N ALA A 219 -41.96 -2.45 -22.82
CA ALA A 219 -42.62 -1.18 -23.08
C ALA A 219 -42.02 -0.47 -24.32
N MET A 220 -41.75 -1.23 -25.39
CA MET A 220 -41.00 -0.77 -26.56
C MET A 220 -41.60 0.48 -27.20
N ALA A 221 -42.93 0.62 -27.21
CA ALA A 221 -43.62 1.81 -27.73
C ALA A 221 -43.30 3.10 -26.96
N ALA A 222 -42.88 2.97 -25.69
CA ALA A 222 -42.47 4.10 -24.85
C ALA A 222 -40.95 4.32 -24.84
N PHE A 223 -40.17 3.43 -25.46
CA PHE A 223 -38.72 3.59 -25.58
C PHE A 223 -38.37 4.85 -26.37
N GLY A 224 -37.51 5.70 -25.80
CA GLY A 224 -37.03 6.91 -26.48
C GLY A 224 -38.02 8.07 -26.56
N ILE A 225 -39.22 7.96 -25.95
CA ILE A 225 -40.15 9.11 -25.83
C ILE A 225 -39.44 10.23 -25.08
N ARG A 226 -39.49 11.45 -25.62
CA ARG A 226 -38.91 12.67 -25.03
C ARG A 226 -40.02 13.65 -24.69
N GLN A 227 -39.70 14.67 -23.89
CA GLN A 227 -40.64 15.75 -23.60
C GLN A 227 -41.05 16.45 -24.91
N GLY A 228 -42.34 16.76 -25.05
CA GLY A 228 -42.86 17.49 -26.21
C GLY A 228 -42.11 18.79 -26.45
N ASN A 229 -41.80 19.08 -27.72
CA ASN A 229 -41.01 20.24 -28.17
C ASN A 229 -39.58 20.32 -27.60
N LYS A 230 -39.04 19.22 -27.06
CA LYS A 230 -37.64 19.13 -26.62
C LYS A 230 -36.94 17.89 -27.22
N PRO A 231 -36.74 17.85 -28.55
CA PRO A 231 -36.17 16.67 -29.21
C PRO A 231 -34.73 16.34 -28.77
N SER A 232 -33.99 17.31 -28.24
CA SER A 232 -32.62 17.11 -27.72
C SER A 232 -32.56 16.73 -26.24
N SER A 233 -33.65 16.83 -25.47
CA SER A 233 -33.65 16.44 -24.04
C SER A 233 -33.58 14.94 -23.90
N TRP A 234 -33.09 14.41 -22.79
CA TRP A 234 -33.14 12.99 -22.46
C TRP A 234 -34.53 12.34 -22.67
N PRO A 235 -34.60 11.02 -22.97
CA PRO A 235 -35.86 10.29 -22.93
C PRO A 235 -36.52 10.43 -21.57
N VAL A 236 -37.85 10.52 -21.53
CA VAL A 236 -38.63 10.71 -20.29
C VAL A 236 -38.34 9.59 -19.30
N LEU A 237 -38.34 8.35 -19.78
CA LEU A 237 -38.03 7.16 -18.99
C LEU A 237 -36.54 6.81 -19.11
N SER A 238 -35.69 7.72 -18.64
CA SER A 238 -34.25 7.51 -18.50
C SER A 238 -33.76 8.07 -17.17
N VAL A 239 -32.73 7.47 -16.58
CA VAL A 239 -32.11 7.92 -15.33
C VAL A 239 -31.79 9.42 -15.32
N PRO A 240 -31.11 10.00 -16.35
CA PRO A 240 -30.79 11.42 -16.32
C PRO A 240 -32.02 12.34 -16.26
N ASN A 241 -33.11 11.98 -16.93
CA ASN A 241 -34.35 12.75 -16.87
C ASN A 241 -35.09 12.56 -15.53
N LEU A 242 -35.22 11.31 -15.07
CA LEU A 242 -35.97 10.98 -13.85
C LEU A 242 -35.30 11.55 -12.60
N CYS A 243 -33.97 11.49 -12.53
CA CYS A 243 -33.18 12.02 -11.42
C CYS A 243 -32.80 13.51 -11.57
N ARG A 244 -33.34 14.19 -12.60
CA ARG A 244 -33.11 15.62 -12.87
C ARG A 244 -31.63 16.03 -12.92
N LEU A 245 -30.78 15.21 -13.54
CA LEU A 245 -29.33 15.42 -13.48
C LEU A 245 -28.87 16.76 -14.08
N ASP A 246 -29.56 17.24 -15.12
CA ASP A 246 -29.29 18.53 -15.75
C ASP A 246 -29.46 19.72 -14.77
N ASP A 247 -30.37 19.63 -13.78
CA ASP A 247 -30.57 20.69 -12.78
C ASP A 247 -29.36 20.83 -11.84
N PHE A 248 -28.58 19.77 -11.69
CA PHE A 248 -27.41 19.70 -10.83
C PHE A 248 -26.10 19.70 -11.64
N ASP A 249 -26.16 19.96 -12.94
CA ASP A 249 -25.01 19.95 -13.85
C ASP A 249 -24.21 18.63 -13.73
N ILE A 250 -24.92 17.49 -13.68
CA ILE A 250 -24.30 16.16 -13.62
C ILE A 250 -24.33 15.53 -15.01
N GLU A 251 -23.16 15.24 -15.55
CA GLU A 251 -23.03 14.57 -16.84
C GLU A 251 -23.26 13.06 -16.67
N TYR A 252 -24.24 12.51 -17.38
CA TYR A 252 -24.55 11.08 -17.38
C TYR A 252 -23.89 10.37 -18.56
N LEU A 253 -23.12 9.31 -18.27
CA LEU A 253 -22.40 8.52 -19.25
C LEU A 253 -23.07 7.14 -19.40
N SER A 254 -24.03 7.05 -20.34
CA SER A 254 -24.79 5.83 -20.64
C SER A 254 -23.98 4.75 -21.34
N GLY A 255 -24.52 3.53 -21.46
CA GLY A 255 -23.96 2.50 -22.34
C GLY A 255 -23.00 1.58 -21.60
N TYR A 256 -23.35 1.18 -20.39
CA TYR A 256 -22.61 0.15 -19.66
C TYR A 256 -22.44 -1.11 -20.52
N PRO A 257 -21.24 -1.75 -20.58
CA PRO A 257 -19.99 -1.40 -19.86
C PRO A 257 -19.00 -0.51 -20.64
N ALA A 258 -19.42 0.13 -21.74
CA ALA A 258 -18.51 0.81 -22.66
C ALA A 258 -18.01 2.19 -22.17
N SER A 259 -18.78 2.88 -21.33
CA SER A 259 -18.44 4.23 -20.87
C SER A 259 -17.30 4.25 -19.84
N THR A 260 -16.59 5.38 -19.77
CA THR A 260 -15.39 5.56 -18.94
C THR A 260 -15.23 7.03 -18.57
N ILE A 261 -14.78 7.33 -17.35
CA ILE A 261 -14.34 8.67 -16.94
C ILE A 261 -12.81 8.67 -16.91
N TRP A 262 -12.18 9.57 -17.67
CA TRP A 262 -10.75 9.80 -17.58
C TRP A 262 -10.45 10.86 -16.52
N ILE A 263 -9.69 10.48 -15.48
CA ILE A 263 -9.18 11.45 -14.49
C ILE A 263 -8.03 12.21 -15.14
N ASN A 264 -7.06 11.48 -15.70
CA ASN A 264 -6.01 11.97 -16.59
C ASN A 264 -5.56 10.84 -17.56
N GLU A 265 -4.46 11.02 -18.28
CA GLU A 265 -3.98 10.03 -19.27
C GLU A 265 -3.38 8.76 -18.66
N HIS A 266 -3.34 8.63 -17.32
CA HIS A 266 -2.75 7.50 -16.58
C HIS A 266 -3.72 6.74 -15.67
N ILE A 267 -4.90 7.31 -15.40
CA ILE A 267 -5.93 6.64 -14.58
C ILE A 267 -7.35 7.00 -15.05
N LYS A 268 -8.17 5.95 -15.17
CA LYS A 268 -9.58 6.03 -15.55
C LYS A 268 -10.49 5.37 -14.53
N VAL A 269 -11.76 5.72 -14.56
CA VAL A 269 -12.85 5.13 -13.78
C VAL A 269 -13.81 4.41 -14.73
N ILE A 270 -14.19 3.20 -14.38
CA ILE A 270 -15.20 2.38 -15.08
C ILE A 270 -16.16 1.79 -14.05
N HIS A 271 -17.41 1.48 -14.40
CA HIS A 271 -18.24 0.67 -13.51
C HIS A 271 -17.62 -0.72 -13.30
N GLY A 272 -17.25 -1.35 -14.42
CA GLY A 272 -16.60 -2.64 -14.42
C GLY A 272 -17.56 -3.78 -14.75
N ASP A 273 -17.04 -4.80 -15.42
CA ASP A 273 -17.78 -5.95 -15.98
C ASP A 273 -17.14 -7.29 -15.56
N LEU A 274 -16.05 -7.25 -14.77
CA LEU A 274 -15.35 -8.42 -14.25
C LEU A 274 -15.59 -8.58 -12.76
N VAL A 275 -15.90 -9.81 -12.34
CA VAL A 275 -15.97 -10.21 -10.93
C VAL A 275 -15.26 -11.55 -10.73
N ARG A 276 -14.39 -11.62 -9.72
CA ARG A 276 -13.86 -12.89 -9.20
C ARG A 276 -14.37 -13.09 -7.77
N SER A 277 -15.27 -14.05 -7.59
CA SER A 277 -16.00 -14.26 -6.33
C SER A 277 -15.12 -14.56 -5.11
N GLY A 278 -13.90 -15.10 -5.33
CA GLY A 278 -12.90 -15.37 -4.29
C GLY A 278 -11.90 -14.22 -4.07
N GLY A 279 -12.14 -13.04 -4.65
CA GLY A 279 -11.17 -11.94 -4.71
C GLY A 279 -10.28 -12.01 -5.95
N SER A 280 -9.21 -11.20 -5.99
CA SER A 280 -8.33 -11.04 -7.15
C SER A 280 -9.01 -10.45 -8.40
N THR A 281 -10.08 -9.66 -8.21
CA THR A 281 -10.69 -8.94 -9.33
C THR A 281 -9.73 -7.84 -9.80
N ALA A 282 -9.04 -7.16 -8.89
CA ALA A 282 -8.01 -6.18 -9.22
C ALA A 282 -6.93 -6.77 -10.14
N MET A 283 -6.47 -8.00 -9.86
CA MET A 283 -5.53 -8.71 -10.73
C MET A 283 -6.11 -9.07 -12.10
N ALA A 284 -7.42 -9.33 -12.19
CA ALA A 284 -8.08 -9.56 -13.47
C ALA A 284 -8.10 -8.28 -14.32
N TYR A 285 -8.40 -7.13 -13.72
CA TYR A 285 -8.30 -5.83 -14.39
C TYR A 285 -6.87 -5.49 -14.76
N LEU A 286 -5.89 -5.68 -13.88
CA LEU A 286 -4.48 -5.45 -14.22
C LEU A 286 -4.07 -6.25 -15.46
N LYS A 287 -4.47 -7.53 -15.57
CA LYS A 287 -4.18 -8.35 -16.76
C LYS A 287 -4.84 -7.84 -18.04
N ARG A 288 -6.00 -7.18 -17.94
CA ARG A 288 -6.77 -6.69 -19.10
C ARG A 288 -6.38 -5.27 -19.51
N GLU A 289 -6.22 -4.39 -18.53
CA GLU A 289 -5.98 -2.97 -18.74
C GLU A 289 -4.47 -2.69 -18.87
N LYS A 290 -4.15 -1.79 -19.80
CA LYS A 290 -2.78 -1.27 -19.97
C LYS A 290 -2.47 -0.07 -19.08
N ILE A 291 -3.49 0.46 -18.42
CA ILE A 291 -3.47 1.71 -17.67
C ILE A 291 -4.12 1.50 -16.31
N SER A 292 -3.87 2.40 -15.35
CA SER A 292 -4.50 2.31 -14.04
C SER A 292 -6.02 2.50 -14.14
N VAL A 293 -6.75 1.75 -13.33
CA VAL A 293 -8.21 1.70 -13.37
C VAL A 293 -8.82 1.67 -11.97
N LEU A 294 -9.75 2.58 -11.75
CA LEU A 294 -10.71 2.49 -10.65
C LEU A 294 -11.98 1.83 -11.16
N TYR A 295 -12.48 0.83 -10.44
CA TYR A 295 -13.65 0.08 -10.84
C TYR A 295 -14.62 -0.17 -9.68
N GLY A 296 -15.92 -0.21 -9.96
CA GLY A 296 -17.00 -0.52 -9.02
C GLY A 296 -17.46 -1.97 -9.15
N HIS A 297 -18.77 -2.19 -9.13
CA HIS A 297 -19.48 -3.45 -9.45
C HIS A 297 -19.29 -4.59 -8.42
N ILE A 298 -18.12 -4.70 -7.80
CA ILE A 298 -17.81 -5.82 -6.89
C ILE A 298 -18.17 -5.57 -5.42
N HIS A 299 -18.53 -4.33 -5.07
CA HIS A 299 -18.85 -3.85 -3.72
C HIS A 299 -17.76 -4.12 -2.65
N ARG A 300 -16.57 -4.55 -3.09
CA ARG A 300 -15.43 -4.90 -2.25
C ARG A 300 -14.35 -3.87 -2.42
N ARG A 301 -13.59 -3.69 -1.35
CA ARG A 301 -12.36 -2.92 -1.42
C ARG A 301 -11.22 -3.81 -1.86
N GLU A 302 -10.70 -3.55 -3.05
CA GLU A 302 -9.57 -4.27 -3.62
C GLU A 302 -8.53 -3.26 -4.12
N TRP A 303 -7.26 -3.64 -4.04
CA TRP A 303 -6.13 -2.87 -4.56
C TRP A 303 -5.06 -3.85 -5.02
N ALA A 304 -4.55 -3.65 -6.23
CA ALA A 304 -3.36 -4.33 -6.71
C ALA A 304 -2.58 -3.41 -7.65
N GLU A 305 -1.26 -3.62 -7.69
CA GLU A 305 -0.36 -2.94 -8.61
C GLU A 305 0.47 -3.96 -9.38
N MET A 306 0.85 -3.60 -10.60
CA MET A 306 1.73 -4.39 -11.44
C MET A 306 2.69 -3.47 -12.17
N THR A 307 3.99 -3.74 -12.02
CA THR A 307 5.03 -3.10 -12.82
C THR A 307 5.36 -4.00 -14.00
N ARG A 308 5.38 -3.42 -15.20
CA ARG A 308 5.73 -4.09 -16.46
C ARG A 308 6.94 -3.43 -17.06
N GLU A 309 7.84 -4.22 -17.60
CA GLU A 309 8.90 -3.73 -18.48
C GLU A 309 8.27 -3.26 -19.80
N ASP A 310 8.60 -2.04 -20.22
CA ASP A 310 8.20 -1.45 -21.49
C ASP A 310 9.44 -0.82 -22.15
N PHE A 311 9.37 -0.51 -23.45
CA PHE A 311 10.53 -0.06 -24.22
C PHE A 311 11.11 1.27 -23.72
N ASP A 312 10.27 2.12 -23.11
CA ASP A 312 10.59 3.44 -22.55
C ASP A 312 10.84 3.41 -21.04
N GLY A 313 10.90 2.21 -20.44
CA GLY A 313 11.15 1.99 -19.02
C GLY A 313 10.01 1.24 -18.34
N PRO A 314 10.18 0.87 -17.06
CA PRO A 314 9.14 0.17 -16.33
C PRO A 314 7.93 1.07 -16.08
N LYS A 315 6.73 0.56 -16.35
CA LYS A 315 5.45 1.23 -16.06
C LYS A 315 4.71 0.48 -14.96
N THR A 316 4.32 1.21 -13.92
CA THR A 316 3.47 0.69 -12.84
C THR A 316 2.03 1.12 -13.09
N VAL A 317 1.12 0.15 -13.09
CA VAL A 317 -0.32 0.39 -13.19
C VAL A 317 -1.03 -0.18 -11.96
N THR A 318 -2.10 0.50 -11.56
CA THR A 318 -2.89 0.17 -10.37
C THR A 318 -4.32 -0.19 -10.78
N ALA A 319 -4.87 -1.26 -10.23
CA ALA A 319 -6.31 -1.52 -10.30
C ALA A 319 -6.88 -1.51 -8.88
N ALA A 320 -7.90 -0.70 -8.65
CA ALA A 320 -8.50 -0.59 -7.32
C ALA A 320 -10.01 -0.39 -7.37
N SER A 321 -10.71 -0.91 -6.37
CA SER A 321 -12.14 -0.71 -6.16
C SER A 321 -12.39 -0.09 -4.79
N PRO A 322 -13.06 1.07 -4.69
CA PRO A 322 -13.26 1.76 -3.43
C PRO A 322 -14.33 1.14 -2.53
N GLY A 323 -15.00 0.08 -2.98
CA GLY A 323 -16.03 -0.63 -2.22
C GLY A 323 -17.43 -0.27 -2.71
N CYS A 324 -18.31 0.08 -1.79
CA CYS A 324 -19.66 0.57 -2.05
C CYS A 324 -20.05 1.63 -1.00
N LEU A 325 -21.14 2.35 -1.24
CA LEU A 325 -21.82 3.17 -0.22
C LEU A 325 -23.18 2.56 0.17
N ALA A 326 -23.45 1.35 -0.31
CA ALA A 326 -24.62 0.58 0.03
C ALA A 326 -24.57 -0.01 1.45
N ARG A 327 -25.73 -0.44 1.98
CA ARG A 327 -25.73 -1.31 3.16
C ARG A 327 -25.11 -2.64 2.80
N ILE A 328 -24.32 -3.17 3.74
CA ILE A 328 -23.59 -4.44 3.59
C ILE A 328 -24.22 -5.59 4.39
N ASP A 329 -25.39 -5.35 4.98
CA ASP A 329 -26.10 -6.24 5.91
C ASP A 329 -27.16 -7.12 5.22
N GLY A 330 -27.16 -7.17 3.89
CA GLY A 330 -28.07 -8.00 3.10
C GLY A 330 -29.36 -7.30 2.68
N ALA A 331 -29.52 -6.00 2.98
CA ALA A 331 -30.67 -5.20 2.52
C ALA A 331 -30.73 -5.07 0.99
N VAL A 332 -29.58 -4.94 0.32
CA VAL A 332 -29.50 -4.88 -1.15
C VAL A 332 -29.81 -6.26 -1.76
N PRO A 333 -30.75 -6.37 -2.73
CA PRO A 333 -31.02 -7.63 -3.41
C PRO A 333 -29.76 -8.21 -4.08
N SER A 334 -29.39 -9.43 -3.69
CA SER A 334 -28.22 -10.13 -4.24
C SER A 334 -28.44 -11.63 -4.39
N THR A 335 -27.53 -12.28 -5.11
CA THR A 335 -27.52 -13.76 -5.27
C THR A 335 -27.13 -14.52 -4.00
N LYS A 336 -26.61 -13.82 -2.99
CA LYS A 336 -26.18 -14.41 -1.71
C LYS A 336 -27.02 -13.96 -0.51
N GLY A 337 -28.01 -13.10 -0.75
CA GLY A 337 -28.98 -12.65 0.24
C GLY A 337 -29.98 -13.74 0.63
N GLY A 338 -30.74 -13.47 1.69
CA GLY A 338 -31.84 -14.31 2.15
C GLY A 338 -33.06 -13.45 2.43
N THR A 339 -34.25 -14.03 2.30
CA THR A 339 -35.52 -13.35 2.60
C THR A 339 -36.37 -14.14 3.58
N ASP A 340 -37.21 -13.46 4.35
CA ASP A 340 -38.24 -14.08 5.19
C ASP A 340 -39.39 -14.66 4.33
N LEU A 341 -40.41 -15.25 4.97
CA LEU A 341 -41.55 -15.85 4.27
C LEU A 341 -42.42 -14.84 3.51
N ASP A 342 -42.31 -13.55 3.83
CA ASP A 342 -43.00 -12.46 3.15
C ASP A 342 -42.08 -11.74 2.13
N GLY A 343 -40.85 -12.23 1.96
CA GLY A 343 -39.87 -11.72 1.02
C GLY A 343 -38.98 -10.58 1.53
N ARG A 344 -39.04 -10.20 2.80
CA ARG A 344 -38.19 -9.10 3.34
C ARG A 344 -36.75 -9.58 3.52
N PRO A 345 -35.74 -8.74 3.26
CA PRO A 345 -34.35 -9.13 3.43
C PRO A 345 -34.06 -9.52 4.89
N LEU A 346 -33.34 -10.62 5.09
CA LEU A 346 -32.83 -11.02 6.38
C LEU A 346 -31.39 -10.54 6.54
N THR A 347 -31.04 -10.10 7.74
CA THR A 347 -29.68 -9.64 8.05
C THR A 347 -28.65 -10.72 7.74
N ARG A 348 -27.77 -10.42 6.79
CA ARG A 348 -26.66 -11.28 6.37
C ARG A 348 -25.57 -10.40 5.79
N TYR A 349 -24.39 -10.46 6.40
CA TYR A 349 -23.26 -9.68 5.94
C TYR A 349 -22.57 -10.37 4.77
N GLU A 350 -22.63 -9.74 3.60
CA GLU A 350 -21.83 -10.16 2.45
C GLU A 350 -20.38 -9.69 2.62
N ASN A 351 -19.47 -10.30 1.86
CA ASN A 351 -18.09 -9.82 1.79
C ASN A 351 -18.04 -8.53 0.95
N TRP A 352 -18.63 -7.46 1.47
CA TRP A 352 -18.64 -6.10 0.93
C TRP A 352 -18.03 -5.16 1.96
N GLN A 353 -17.46 -4.04 1.49
CA GLN A 353 -16.83 -3.06 2.36
C GLN A 353 -17.20 -1.65 1.89
N GLN A 354 -17.49 -0.78 2.85
CA GLN A 354 -17.80 0.61 2.55
C GLN A 354 -16.54 1.46 2.42
N GLY A 355 -16.59 2.44 1.52
CA GLY A 355 -15.48 3.33 1.28
C GLY A 355 -15.67 4.22 0.05
N LEU A 356 -14.64 5.02 -0.20
CA LEU A 356 -14.53 5.92 -1.34
C LEU A 356 -13.05 6.09 -1.69
N ALA A 357 -12.75 6.76 -2.80
CA ALA A 357 -11.38 7.10 -3.16
C ALA A 357 -11.20 8.60 -3.44
N VAL A 358 -10.01 9.10 -3.17
CA VAL A 358 -9.56 10.43 -3.60
C VAL A 358 -8.30 10.27 -4.45
N VAL A 359 -8.30 10.89 -5.62
CA VAL A 359 -7.17 10.92 -6.54
C VAL A 359 -6.62 12.33 -6.62
N ASP A 360 -5.39 12.53 -6.17
CA ASP A 360 -4.62 13.74 -6.44
C ASP A 360 -3.97 13.57 -7.82
N TYR A 361 -4.18 14.48 -8.78
CA TYR A 361 -3.74 14.29 -10.17
C TYR A 361 -3.29 15.58 -10.87
N GLU A 362 -2.39 15.43 -11.85
CA GLU A 362 -2.05 16.44 -12.84
C GLU A 362 -2.80 16.14 -14.14
N GLU A 363 -3.26 17.18 -14.85
CA GLU A 363 -3.93 17.04 -16.14
C GLU A 363 -3.00 16.48 -17.22
N GLY A 364 -3.58 15.89 -18.28
CA GLY A 364 -2.84 15.29 -19.38
C GLY A 364 -2.02 14.06 -18.95
N ASP A 365 -0.79 13.96 -19.47
CA ASP A 365 0.23 12.93 -19.17
C ASP A 365 0.86 13.05 -17.75
N GLY A 366 0.15 13.69 -16.82
CA GLY A 366 0.64 14.03 -15.50
C GLY A 366 0.58 12.90 -14.46
N LYS A 367 1.22 13.13 -13.31
CA LYS A 367 1.24 12.13 -12.22
C LYS A 367 -0.12 12.05 -11.52
N PHE A 368 -0.35 10.92 -10.86
CA PHE A 368 -1.46 10.77 -9.92
C PHE A 368 -1.02 10.08 -8.63
N ASN A 369 -1.80 10.27 -7.57
CA ASN A 369 -1.72 9.55 -6.31
C ASN A 369 -3.13 9.16 -5.88
N LEU A 370 -3.31 7.90 -5.51
CA LEU A 370 -4.61 7.33 -5.14
C LEU A 370 -4.66 7.06 -3.63
N GLU A 371 -5.65 7.61 -2.95
CA GLU A 371 -5.96 7.34 -1.54
C GLU A 371 -7.29 6.61 -1.42
N MET A 372 -7.29 5.42 -0.81
CA MET A 372 -8.51 4.64 -0.54
C MET A 372 -8.99 4.92 0.87
N ILE A 373 -10.15 5.56 1.00
CA ILE A 373 -10.75 5.86 2.29
C ILE A 373 -11.69 4.72 2.69
N THR A 374 -11.55 4.29 3.94
CA THR A 374 -12.39 3.26 4.54
C THR A 374 -13.51 3.92 5.30
N ILE A 375 -14.74 3.40 5.16
CA ILE A 375 -15.83 3.68 6.09
C ILE A 375 -16.09 2.39 6.87
N ARG A 376 -16.08 2.47 8.19
CA ARG A 376 -16.35 1.35 9.12
C ARG A 376 -17.28 1.84 10.20
N ASP A 377 -18.42 1.18 10.35
CA ASP A 377 -19.36 1.42 11.46
C ASP A 377 -19.72 2.91 11.62
N GLY A 378 -20.01 3.59 10.49
CA GLY A 378 -20.32 5.03 10.50
C GLY A 378 -19.14 5.94 10.87
N TRP A 379 -17.90 5.49 10.65
CA TRP A 379 -16.69 6.28 10.88
C TRP A 379 -15.70 6.18 9.71
N ALA A 380 -15.06 7.30 9.40
CA ALA A 380 -13.92 7.35 8.49
C ALA A 380 -12.84 8.31 9.02
N LEU A 381 -11.59 8.00 8.66
CA LEU A 381 -10.46 8.90 8.82
C LEU A 381 -9.93 9.24 7.43
N TYR A 382 -9.92 10.53 7.09
CA TYR A 382 -9.24 11.01 5.90
C TYR A 382 -8.17 12.01 6.32
N ARG A 383 -6.90 11.64 6.09
CA ARG A 383 -5.71 12.36 6.54
C ARG A 383 -5.74 12.58 8.05
N ASP A 384 -5.89 13.81 8.50
CA ASP A 384 -5.90 14.23 9.90
C ASP A 384 -7.30 14.53 10.46
N LYS A 385 -8.36 14.29 9.68
CA LYS A 385 -9.74 14.57 10.08
C LYS A 385 -10.60 13.30 10.17
N GLU A 386 -11.28 13.16 11.31
CA GLU A 386 -12.30 12.13 11.52
C GLU A 386 -13.68 12.60 11.04
N TYR A 387 -14.46 11.66 10.52
CA TYR A 387 -15.84 11.82 10.07
C TYR A 387 -16.69 10.75 10.73
N LYS A 388 -17.86 11.14 11.27
CA LYS A 388 -18.80 10.26 11.97
C LYS A 388 -20.24 10.67 11.61
N VAL A 389 -21.13 9.68 11.60
CA VAL A 389 -22.59 9.89 11.48
C VAL A 389 -23.14 10.60 12.72
#